data_AF-A0A3D4CK89-F1
#
_entry.id   AF-A0A3D4CK89-F1
#
_cell.length_a   1.000
_cell.length_b   1.000
_cell.length_c   1.000
_cell.angle_alpha   90.00
_cell.angle_beta   90.00
_cell.angle_gamma   90.00
#
_symmetry.space_group_name_H-M   'P 1'
#
loop_
_entity.id
_entity.type
_entity.pdbx_description
1 polymer ?
#
loop_
_entity_poly.entity_id
_entity_poly.type
_entity_poly.pdbx_seq_one_letter_code
_entity_poly.pdbx_strand_id
1 'polypeptide(L)'
;MKTIATTLLLVFIFISFAQAQSFQKDELKKSHKISYEEFAKKYGKNDTALAIIDVFFNKRESAGTYMSFLPLSAAVTPVVPLAGGLAIMVTSPLFVKGAWMRLRYNKRKLNKILLKLGNNEDLANNIERKYKKMLVIYQIEETELMAMEQEGEIR
;
A
#
# COMPACT_ATOMS: atom_id res chain seq x y z
N MET A 1 12.35 40.29 -7.56
CA MET A 1 11.39 40.23 -6.43
C MET A 1 10.36 39.09 -6.55
N LYS A 2 9.84 38.76 -7.75
CA LYS A 2 8.84 37.67 -7.94
C LYS A 2 9.34 36.25 -7.60
N THR A 3 10.65 35.99 -7.70
CA THR A 3 11.26 34.68 -7.42
C THR A 3 11.38 34.35 -5.93
N ILE A 4 11.51 35.37 -5.07
CA ILE A 4 11.66 35.20 -3.61
C ILE A 4 10.30 34.84 -2.98
N ALA A 5 9.22 35.43 -3.48
CA ALA A 5 7.86 35.13 -3.03
C ALA A 5 7.42 33.70 -3.37
N THR A 6 7.82 33.19 -4.54
CA THR A 6 7.50 31.83 -4.97
C THR A 6 8.28 30.78 -4.18
N THR A 7 9.54 31.04 -3.85
CA THR A 7 10.32 30.16 -2.95
C THR A 7 9.77 30.11 -1.53
N LEU A 8 9.30 31.23 -0.97
CA LEU A 8 8.70 31.29 0.37
C LEU A 8 7.39 30.49 0.46
N LEU A 9 6.58 30.55 -0.60
CA LEU A 9 5.30 29.83 -0.66
C LEU A 9 5.50 28.30 -0.71
N LEU A 10 6.52 27.81 -1.43
CA LEU A 10 6.87 26.39 -1.47
C LEU A 10 7.37 25.86 -0.11
N VAL A 11 8.16 26.66 0.62
CA VAL A 11 8.65 26.30 1.97
C VAL A 11 7.49 26.22 2.96
N PHE A 12 6.52 27.13 2.87
CA PHE A 12 5.36 27.16 3.77
C PHE A 12 4.43 25.95 3.61
N ILE A 13 4.26 25.47 2.37
CA ILE A 13 3.51 24.24 2.07
C ILE A 13 4.23 23.02 2.68
N PHE A 14 5.57 22.96 2.59
CA PHE A 14 6.35 21.86 3.16
C PHE A 14 6.27 21.80 4.70
N ILE A 15 6.33 22.95 5.37
CA ILE A 15 6.22 23.04 6.84
C ILE A 15 4.81 22.63 7.31
N SER A 16 3.77 23.07 6.60
CA SER A 16 2.38 22.73 6.91
C SER A 16 2.11 21.23 6.78
N PHE A 17 2.71 20.59 5.76
CA PHE A 17 2.61 19.15 5.57
C PHE A 17 3.35 18.35 6.65
N ALA A 18 4.48 18.87 7.14
CA ALA A 18 5.23 18.25 8.25
C ALA A 18 4.46 18.30 9.57
N GLN A 19 3.78 19.41 9.87
CA GLN A 19 3.03 19.57 11.12
C GLN A 19 1.77 18.71 11.17
N ALA A 20 1.06 18.51 10.05
CA ALA A 20 -0.13 17.66 9.97
C ALA A 20 0.14 16.18 10.36
N GLN A 21 1.39 15.71 10.25
CA GLN A 21 1.75 14.33 10.64
C GLN A 21 1.96 14.16 12.16
N SER A 22 2.03 15.25 12.92
CA SER A 22 2.40 15.24 14.35
C SER A 22 1.23 14.92 15.28
N PHE A 23 0.00 15.24 14.87
CA PHE A 23 -1.18 15.25 15.75
C PHE A 23 -1.84 13.88 15.99
N GLN A 24 -1.27 12.81 15.44
CA GLN A 24 -1.80 11.44 15.55
C GLN A 24 -0.84 10.48 16.26
N LYS A 25 0.09 10.99 17.09
CA LYS A 25 1.26 10.21 17.52
C LYS A 25 1.05 9.30 18.75
N ASP A 26 0.14 9.58 19.68
CA ASP A 26 0.27 8.95 21.00
C ASP A 26 -0.51 7.64 21.21
N GLU A 27 -1.66 7.41 20.57
CA GLU A 27 -2.31 6.08 20.63
C GLU A 27 -1.93 5.14 19.45
N LEU A 28 -1.31 5.70 18.41
CA LEU A 28 -1.05 5.04 17.12
C LEU A 28 0.41 4.61 16.91
N LYS A 29 1.31 4.99 17.83
CA LYS A 29 2.77 4.77 17.76
C LYS A 29 3.17 3.29 17.68
N LYS A 30 2.39 2.37 18.26
CA LYS A 30 2.70 0.93 18.22
C LYS A 30 2.29 0.25 16.91
N SER A 31 1.20 0.64 16.27
CA SER A 31 0.63 -0.08 15.12
C SER A 31 1.49 -0.08 13.83
N HIS A 32 2.44 0.84 13.69
CA HIS A 32 3.31 0.88 12.51
C HIS A 32 4.37 -0.22 12.52
N LYS A 33 4.85 -0.60 13.71
CA LYS A 33 5.90 -1.61 13.92
C LYS A 33 5.38 -3.06 14.00
N ILE A 34 4.09 -3.27 14.19
CA ILE A 34 3.50 -4.61 14.32
C ILE A 34 3.74 -5.41 13.04
N SER A 35 4.44 -6.54 13.16
CA SER A 35 4.74 -7.46 12.05
C SER A 35 3.50 -8.24 11.63
N TYR A 36 3.58 -8.94 10.51
CA TYR A 36 2.53 -9.87 10.10
C TYR A 36 2.24 -10.88 11.22
N GLU A 37 3.29 -11.50 11.76
CA GLU A 37 3.22 -12.51 12.81
C GLU A 37 2.51 -11.99 14.07
N GLU A 38 2.78 -10.76 14.49
CA GLU A 38 2.09 -10.16 15.63
C GLU A 38 0.60 -9.92 15.34
N PHE A 39 0.22 -9.53 14.11
CA PHE A 39 -1.19 -9.41 13.73
C PHE A 39 -1.88 -10.77 13.68
N ALA A 40 -1.25 -11.77 13.06
CA ALA A 40 -1.77 -13.13 12.97
C ALA A 40 -1.94 -13.75 14.36
N LYS A 41 -0.95 -13.61 15.24
CA LYS A 41 -1.04 -14.10 16.63
C LYS A 41 -2.14 -13.41 17.44
N LYS A 42 -2.35 -12.11 17.23
CA LYS A 42 -3.32 -11.32 18.02
C LYS A 42 -4.76 -11.45 17.53
N TYR A 43 -4.95 -11.51 16.21
CA TYR A 43 -6.27 -11.41 15.58
C TYR A 43 -6.62 -12.57 14.65
N GLY A 44 -5.66 -13.41 14.25
CA GLY A 44 -5.84 -14.52 13.32
C GLY A 44 -6.50 -15.75 13.93
N LYS A 45 -7.54 -15.56 14.76
CA LYS A 45 -8.30 -16.65 15.39
C LYS A 45 -9.28 -17.32 14.44
N ASN A 46 -9.63 -16.66 13.33
CA ASN A 46 -10.51 -17.19 12.30
C ASN A 46 -9.91 -16.93 10.90
N ASP A 47 -10.31 -17.77 9.94
CA ASP A 47 -9.79 -17.75 8.57
C ASP A 47 -10.04 -16.40 7.90
N THR A 48 -11.19 -15.79 8.18
CA THR A 48 -11.55 -14.47 7.66
C THR A 48 -10.61 -13.37 8.16
N ALA A 49 -10.22 -13.36 9.44
CA ALA A 49 -9.24 -12.39 9.95
C ALA A 49 -7.85 -12.63 9.37
N LEU A 50 -7.41 -13.89 9.27
CA LEU A 50 -6.13 -14.23 8.65
C LEU A 50 -6.07 -13.76 7.19
N ALA A 51 -7.10 -14.06 6.41
CA ALA A 51 -7.18 -13.66 5.02
C ALA A 51 -7.24 -12.13 4.84
N ILE A 52 -7.91 -11.40 5.76
CA ILE A 52 -7.87 -9.93 5.77
C ILE A 52 -6.44 -9.43 6.08
N ILE A 53 -5.75 -10.04 7.04
CA ILE A 53 -4.35 -9.69 7.37
C ILE A 53 -3.46 -9.93 6.15
N ASP A 54 -3.56 -11.10 5.51
CA ASP A 54 -2.79 -11.46 4.30
C ASP A 54 -2.98 -10.43 3.20
N VAL A 55 -4.23 -10.11 2.84
CA VAL A 55 -4.53 -9.14 1.78
C VAL A 55 -3.93 -7.77 2.09
N PHE A 56 -4.00 -7.31 3.33
CA PHE A 56 -3.43 -6.01 3.72
C PHE A 56 -1.90 -5.99 3.64
N PHE A 57 -1.24 -7.05 4.07
CA PHE A 57 0.21 -7.15 4.03
C PHE A 57 0.72 -7.33 2.60
N ASN A 58 0.10 -8.22 1.81
CA ASN A 58 0.44 -8.44 0.41
C ASN A 58 0.26 -7.16 -0.43
N LYS A 59 -0.92 -6.50 -0.39
CA LYS A 59 -1.11 -5.21 -1.09
C LYS A 59 -0.10 -4.15 -0.66
N ARG A 60 0.33 -4.14 0.60
CA ARG A 60 1.33 -3.18 1.08
C ARG A 60 2.74 -3.50 0.60
N GLU A 61 3.08 -4.76 0.47
CA GLU A 61 4.35 -5.21 -0.11
C GLU A 61 4.40 -4.91 -1.61
N SER A 62 3.36 -5.28 -2.36
CA SER A 62 3.26 -4.93 -3.78
C SER A 62 3.31 -3.41 -4.00
N ALA A 63 2.73 -2.62 -3.10
CA ALA A 63 2.83 -1.17 -3.13
C ALA A 63 4.29 -0.67 -3.02
N GLY A 64 5.14 -1.37 -2.26
CA GLY A 64 6.58 -1.12 -2.21
C GLY A 64 7.24 -1.33 -3.58
N THR A 65 6.94 -2.45 -4.23
CA THR A 65 7.43 -2.77 -5.58
C THR A 65 6.98 -1.75 -6.62
N TYR A 66 5.70 -1.35 -6.60
CA TYR A 66 5.21 -0.31 -7.50
C TYR A 66 5.89 1.06 -7.29
N MET A 67 6.23 1.37 -6.05
CA MET A 67 6.94 2.61 -5.71
C MET A 67 8.43 2.60 -6.09
N SER A 68 9.08 1.44 -6.16
CA SER A 68 10.52 1.38 -6.46
C SER A 68 10.84 1.64 -7.93
N PHE A 69 9.88 1.47 -8.85
CA PHE A 69 10.13 1.64 -10.29
C PHE A 69 10.45 3.08 -10.71
N LEU A 70 9.84 4.08 -10.06
CA LEU A 70 10.06 5.50 -10.39
C LEU A 70 11.49 5.97 -10.02
N PRO A 71 11.99 5.78 -8.78
CA PRO A 71 13.37 6.13 -8.45
C PRO A 71 14.38 5.32 -9.26
N LEU A 72 14.07 4.06 -9.60
CA LEU A 72 14.92 3.25 -10.49
C LEU A 72 15.01 3.87 -11.89
N SER A 73 13.88 4.25 -12.48
CA SER A 73 13.83 4.93 -13.79
C SER A 73 14.56 6.28 -13.76
N ALA A 74 14.41 7.04 -12.68
CA ALA A 74 15.09 8.31 -12.48
C ALA A 74 16.63 8.14 -12.39
N ALA A 75 17.12 7.06 -11.79
CA ALA A 75 18.54 6.77 -11.69
C ALA A 75 19.20 6.45 -13.05
N VAL A 76 18.45 5.89 -14.00
CA VAL A 76 18.95 5.54 -15.35
C VAL A 76 18.89 6.72 -16.32
N THR A 77 18.03 7.70 -16.05
CA THR A 77 17.84 8.90 -16.89
C THR A 77 19.11 9.70 -17.21
N PRO A 78 20.08 9.94 -16.29
CA PRO A 78 21.31 10.66 -16.65
C PRO A 78 22.23 9.87 -17.61
N VAL A 79 22.11 8.55 -17.68
CA VAL A 79 22.89 7.70 -18.58
C VAL A 79 22.22 7.58 -19.94
N VAL A 80 20.89 7.38 -19.96
CA VAL A 80 20.10 7.24 -21.18
C VAL A 80 18.83 8.10 -21.08
N PRO A 81 18.91 9.40 -21.42
CA PRO A 81 17.83 10.36 -21.16
C PRO A 81 16.49 10.02 -21.85
N LEU A 82 16.55 9.54 -23.09
CA LEU A 82 15.36 9.18 -23.88
C LEU A 82 14.65 7.95 -23.29
N ALA A 83 15.40 6.89 -22.99
CA ALA A 83 14.84 5.68 -22.39
C ALA A 83 14.38 5.93 -20.95
N GLY A 84 15.15 6.68 -20.16
CA GLY A 84 14.80 7.06 -18.79
C GLY A 84 13.55 7.93 -18.71
N GLY A 85 13.40 8.90 -19.62
CA GLY A 85 12.19 9.73 -19.71
C GLY A 85 10.93 8.91 -20.01
N LEU A 86 11.00 7.97 -20.97
CA LEU A 86 9.90 7.05 -21.27
C LEU A 86 9.59 6.12 -20.09
N ALA A 87 10.62 5.59 -19.42
CA ALA A 87 10.45 4.76 -18.24
C ALA A 87 9.77 5.52 -17.09
N ILE A 88 10.12 6.79 -16.85
CA ILE A 88 9.44 7.64 -15.87
C ILE A 88 7.96 7.82 -16.23
N MET A 89 7.63 8.02 -17.51
CA MET A 89 6.25 8.19 -17.95
C MET A 89 5.38 6.96 -17.67
N VAL A 90 5.92 5.75 -17.88
CA VAL A 90 5.23 4.48 -17.61
C VAL A 90 5.18 4.16 -16.11
N THR A 91 6.24 4.49 -15.37
CA THR A 91 6.35 4.13 -13.94
C THR A 91 5.68 5.13 -13.00
N SER A 92 5.45 6.37 -13.44
CA SER A 92 4.71 7.38 -12.68
C SER A 92 3.31 6.95 -12.24
N PRO A 93 2.43 6.45 -13.13
CA PRO A 93 1.12 5.96 -12.71
C PRO A 93 1.21 4.74 -11.78
N LEU A 94 2.22 3.87 -11.96
CA LEU A 94 2.48 2.75 -11.05
C LEU A 94 2.88 3.24 -9.66
N PHE A 95 3.74 4.25 -9.57
CA PHE A 95 4.11 4.87 -8.31
C PHE A 95 2.91 5.46 -7.57
N VAL A 96 2.05 6.20 -8.29
CA VAL A 96 0.81 6.76 -7.73
C VAL A 96 -0.12 5.65 -7.24
N LYS A 97 -0.29 4.57 -8.01
CA LYS A 97 -1.05 3.38 -7.61
C LYS A 97 -0.46 2.76 -6.33
N GLY A 98 0.86 2.61 -6.25
CA GLY A 98 1.57 2.17 -5.06
C GLY A 98 1.32 3.08 -3.85
N ALA A 99 1.46 4.40 -4.02
CA ALA A 99 1.22 5.42 -2.99
C ALA A 99 -0.19 5.33 -2.43
N TRP A 100 -1.17 5.28 -3.32
CA TRP A 100 -2.56 5.12 -2.94
C TRP A 100 -2.82 3.79 -2.23
N MET A 101 -2.22 2.70 -2.71
CA MET A 101 -2.35 1.37 -2.11
C MET A 101 -1.76 1.35 -0.69
N ARG A 102 -0.57 1.94 -0.47
CA ARG A 102 0.06 2.04 0.86
C ARG A 102 -0.78 2.85 1.85
N LEU A 103 -1.44 3.92 1.40
CA LEU A 103 -2.36 4.71 2.22
C LEU A 103 -3.64 3.92 2.54
N ARG A 104 -4.22 3.25 1.54
CA ARG A 104 -5.47 2.49 1.67
C ARG A 104 -5.32 1.26 2.56
N TYR A 105 -4.20 0.54 2.45
CA TYR A 105 -3.88 -0.69 3.19
C TYR A 105 -2.93 -0.44 4.38
N ASN A 106 -3.12 0.70 5.06
CA ASN A 106 -2.34 1.02 6.26
C ASN A 106 -2.69 0.06 7.42
N LYS A 107 -1.67 -0.41 8.15
CA LYS A 107 -1.76 -1.25 9.37
C LYS A 107 -2.72 -0.66 10.43
N ARG A 108 -2.85 0.67 10.48
CA ARG A 108 -3.81 1.36 11.36
C ARG A 108 -5.26 0.99 11.03
N LYS A 109 -5.57 0.94 9.73
CA LYS A 109 -6.91 0.61 9.24
C LYS A 109 -7.20 -0.88 9.41
N LEU A 110 -6.19 -1.73 9.17
CA LEU A 110 -6.24 -3.16 9.47
C LEU A 110 -6.64 -3.40 10.93
N ASN A 111 -5.92 -2.77 11.88
CA ASN A 111 -6.23 -2.91 13.31
C ASN A 111 -7.69 -2.52 13.65
N LYS A 112 -8.19 -1.40 13.09
CA LYS A 112 -9.59 -0.98 13.30
C LYS A 112 -10.60 -1.98 12.74
N ILE A 113 -10.31 -2.60 11.59
CA ILE A 113 -11.19 -3.59 10.96
C ILE A 113 -11.22 -4.87 11.79
N LEU A 114 -10.06 -5.36 12.23
CA LEU A 114 -9.95 -6.58 13.03
C LEU A 114 -10.59 -6.43 14.42
N LEU A 115 -10.41 -5.27 15.07
CA LEU A 115 -11.12 -4.96 16.32
C LEU A 115 -12.64 -4.94 16.12
N LYS A 116 -13.12 -4.39 15.00
CA LYS A 116 -14.55 -4.36 14.68
C LYS A 116 -15.10 -5.76 14.39
N LEU A 117 -14.33 -6.59 13.68
CA LEU A 117 -14.67 -7.97 13.36
C LEU A 117 -14.90 -8.80 14.64
N GLY A 118 -14.06 -8.61 15.66
CA GLY A 118 -14.19 -9.33 16.93
C GLY A 118 -15.30 -8.82 17.86
N ASN A 119 -15.79 -7.60 17.66
CA ASN A 119 -16.68 -6.91 18.62
C ASN A 119 -18.15 -6.79 18.14
N ASN A 120 -18.45 -7.01 16.85
CA ASN A 120 -19.80 -6.76 16.31
C ASN A 120 -20.14 -7.73 15.17
N GLU A 121 -21.13 -8.59 15.39
CA GLU A 121 -21.48 -9.72 14.53
C GLU A 121 -22.07 -9.28 13.17
N ASP A 122 -22.97 -8.30 13.17
CA ASP A 122 -23.57 -7.77 11.93
C ASP A 122 -22.54 -7.04 11.05
N LEU A 123 -21.64 -6.30 11.68
CA LEU A 123 -20.58 -5.61 10.97
C LEU A 123 -19.52 -6.59 10.47
N ALA A 124 -19.27 -7.67 11.21
CA ALA A 124 -18.38 -8.74 10.80
C ALA A 124 -18.87 -9.39 9.50
N ASN A 125 -20.16 -9.70 9.39
CA ASN A 125 -20.75 -10.30 8.19
C ASN A 125 -20.59 -9.43 6.93
N ASN A 126 -20.73 -8.10 7.06
CA ASN A 126 -20.58 -7.19 5.92
C ASN A 126 -19.11 -7.01 5.50
N ILE A 127 -18.20 -6.92 6.48
CA ILE A 127 -16.76 -6.89 6.24
C ILE A 127 -16.33 -8.20 5.58
N GLU A 128 -16.71 -9.33 6.16
CA GLU A 128 -16.42 -10.67 5.63
C GLU A 128 -16.89 -10.82 4.19
N ARG A 129 -18.13 -10.46 3.87
CA ARG A 129 -18.64 -10.53 2.49
C ARG A 129 -17.81 -9.68 1.52
N LYS A 130 -17.37 -8.50 1.95
CA LYS A 130 -16.54 -7.60 1.12
C LYS A 130 -15.14 -8.16 0.90
N TYR A 131 -14.53 -8.73 1.92
CA TYR A 131 -13.19 -9.30 1.83
C TYR A 131 -13.18 -10.66 1.14
N LYS A 132 -14.20 -11.50 1.34
CA LYS A 132 -14.39 -12.75 0.59
C LYS A 132 -14.46 -12.51 -0.92
N LYS A 133 -15.17 -11.46 -1.36
CA LYS A 133 -15.16 -11.05 -2.78
C LYS A 133 -13.77 -10.65 -3.27
N MET A 134 -13.00 -9.92 -2.46
CA MET A 134 -11.61 -9.58 -2.80
C MET A 134 -10.72 -10.81 -2.86
N LEU A 135 -10.88 -11.77 -1.95
CA LEU A 135 -10.10 -13.00 -1.89
C LEU A 135 -10.33 -13.88 -3.12
N VAL A 136 -11.58 -13.99 -3.59
CA VAL A 136 -11.88 -14.74 -4.81
C VAL A 136 -11.15 -14.14 -6.02
N ILE A 137 -11.17 -12.81 -6.18
CA ILE A 137 -10.44 -12.14 -7.26
C ILE A 137 -8.94 -12.40 -7.16
N TYR A 138 -8.41 -12.40 -5.94
CA TYR A 138 -7.01 -12.66 -5.67
C TYR A 138 -6.57 -14.08 -5.98
N GLN A 139 -7.36 -15.07 -5.56
CA GLN A 139 -7.09 -16.49 -5.85
C GLN A 139 -7.14 -16.74 -7.35
N ILE A 140 -8.05 -16.08 -8.08
CA ILE A 140 -8.10 -16.15 -9.55
C ILE A 140 -6.82 -15.56 -10.16
N GLU A 141 -6.41 -14.35 -9.73
CA GLU A 141 -5.20 -13.69 -10.24
C GLU A 141 -3.92 -14.52 -9.97
N GLU A 142 -3.83 -15.18 -8.81
CA GLU A 142 -2.72 -16.08 -8.45
C GLU A 142 -2.75 -17.40 -9.24
N THR A 143 -3.94 -17.95 -9.49
CA THR A 143 -4.10 -19.16 -10.31
C THR A 143 -3.77 -18.89 -11.77
N GLU A 144 -4.14 -17.73 -12.30
CA GLU A 144 -3.80 -17.30 -13.66
C GLU A 144 -2.29 -17.08 -13.82
N LEU A 145 -1.62 -16.47 -12.83
CA LEU A 145 -0.16 -16.31 -12.83
C LEU A 145 0.57 -17.67 -12.81
N MET A 146 0.11 -18.61 -11.98
CA MET A 146 0.68 -19.96 -11.94
C MET A 146 0.44 -20.74 -13.25
N ALA A 147 -0.69 -20.53 -13.91
CA ALA A 147 -0.98 -21.14 -15.21
C ALA A 147 -0.06 -20.57 -16.32
N MET A 148 0.15 -19.24 -16.34
CA MET A 148 1.06 -18.60 -17.30
C MET A 148 2.53 -19.00 -17.09
N GLU A 149 2.93 -19.23 -15.83
CA GLU A 149 4.28 -19.72 -15.50
C GLU A 149 4.51 -21.16 -15.99
N GLN A 150 3.47 -22.01 -15.99
CA GLN A 150 3.55 -23.38 -16.53
C GLN A 150 3.52 -23.42 -18.06
N GLU A 151 2.94 -22.42 -18.73
CA GLU A 151 2.85 -22.34 -20.19
C GLU A 151 4.10 -21.74 -20.88
N GLY A 152 5.08 -21.24 -20.12
CA GLY A 152 6.39 -20.87 -20.67
C GLY A 152 6.40 -19.58 -21.52
N GLU A 153 5.49 -18.64 -21.26
CA GLU A 153 5.40 -17.35 -21.98
C GLU A 153 6.28 -16.22 -21.40
N ILE A 154 7.25 -16.52 -20.54
CA ILE A 154 8.27 -15.56 -20.12
C ILE A 154 9.66 -16.07 -20.52
N ARG A 155 10.12 -15.65 -21.69
CA ARG A 155 11.54 -15.66 -22.10
C ARG A 155 11.98 -14.25 -22.44
#